data_AF-A0A0E2NEM9-F1
#
_entry.id   AF-A0A0E2NEM9-F1
#
_cell.length_a   1.000
_cell.length_b   1.000
_cell.length_c   1.000
_cell.angle_alpha   90.00
_cell.angle_beta   90.00
_cell.angle_gamma   90.00
#
_symmetry.space_group_name_H-M   'P 1'
#
loop_
_entity.id
_entity.type
_entity.pdbx_description
1 polymer ?
#
loop_
_entity_poly.entity_id
_entity_poly.type
_entity_poly.pdbx_seq_one_letter_code
_entity_poly.pdbx_strand_id
1 'polypeptide(L)'
;MKKSPKVVITCAVTGSIHTPTMSPYLPITPSEIVDAAVGAAEAGASVIHLHARDPETGKPTPDPKLFMDFLPRIKQQTNAVMNISTGGGLKMTLDERLEAAHAAKPELCSLNMGSMNFALHHIAPKYTDWKHDWEKGYLEDTKKGIVSNTFEQIERIIVEVGQAYGTKFEFECYDVSHLYTLAHFLDRKLLKPPLFVQTIFGLLGGIGADPEDMMHMRRTAERLFGDDYLWSILAAGKHQMNLCTMGAIMGGNVRVGLEDSLYVGKGALAKSNAEQVAKIKRILGELSLEIATPEEARQLLDLKGGNEVGF
;
A
#
# COMPACT_ATOMS: atom_id res chain seq x y z
N MET A 1 -7.10 18.63 -8.38
CA MET A 1 -6.63 17.77 -7.28
C MET A 1 -6.89 18.51 -5.99
N LYS A 2 -7.54 17.88 -5.00
CA LYS A 2 -7.76 18.50 -3.69
C LYS A 2 -6.41 18.91 -3.11
N LYS A 3 -6.19 20.22 -2.91
CA LYS A 3 -4.96 20.70 -2.27
C LYS A 3 -4.95 20.20 -0.83
N SER A 4 -4.00 19.35 -0.49
CA SER A 4 -3.76 18.95 0.90
C SER A 4 -2.73 19.91 1.51
N PRO A 5 -3.06 20.63 2.60
CA PRO A 5 -2.08 21.48 3.28
C PRO A 5 -0.99 20.64 3.97
N LYS A 6 -1.24 19.34 4.17
CA LYS A 6 -0.35 18.42 4.88
C LYS A 6 -0.17 17.12 4.10
N VAL A 7 1.04 16.57 4.15
CA VAL A 7 1.42 15.36 3.43
C VAL A 7 1.12 14.15 4.30
N VAL A 8 0.22 13.27 3.85
CA VAL A 8 0.02 11.95 4.44
C VAL A 8 1.24 11.09 4.07
N ILE A 9 1.87 10.50 5.09
CA ILE A 9 2.90 9.48 4.91
C ILE A 9 2.25 8.14 5.20
N THR A 10 2.16 7.30 4.17
CA THR A 10 1.78 5.89 4.30
C THR A 10 3.04 5.04 4.46
N CYS A 11 3.03 4.12 5.41
CA CYS A 11 4.10 3.12 5.56
C CYS A 11 3.57 1.71 5.31
N ALA A 12 4.06 1.06 4.26
CA ALA A 12 3.75 -0.32 3.91
C ALA A 12 4.80 -1.28 4.48
N VAL A 13 4.44 -1.98 5.55
CA VAL A 13 5.45 -2.51 6.49
C VAL A 13 6.14 -3.79 6.01
N THR A 14 5.49 -4.61 5.20
CA THR A 14 6.04 -5.92 4.80
C THR A 14 5.58 -6.46 3.45
N GLY A 15 4.31 -6.26 3.09
CA GLY A 15 3.74 -6.71 1.82
C GLY A 15 3.80 -8.21 1.53
N SER A 16 3.75 -8.52 0.24
CA SER A 16 3.84 -9.89 -0.28
C SER A 16 4.91 -10.06 -1.38
N ILE A 17 5.62 -8.99 -1.78
CA ILE A 17 6.62 -9.03 -2.86
C ILE A 17 7.94 -9.61 -2.36
N HIS A 18 8.53 -8.96 -1.36
CA HIS A 18 9.82 -9.37 -0.81
C HIS A 18 9.70 -10.64 0.03
N THR A 19 10.77 -11.43 0.05
CA THR A 19 10.82 -12.72 0.77
C THR A 19 11.91 -12.70 1.86
N PRO A 20 11.83 -13.56 2.89
CA PRO A 20 12.76 -13.58 4.03
C PRO A 20 14.25 -13.68 3.68
N THR A 21 14.59 -14.31 2.55
CA THR A 21 15.96 -14.40 2.04
C THR A 21 16.54 -13.03 1.67
N MET A 22 15.69 -12.10 1.21
CA MET A 22 16.13 -10.85 0.60
C MET A 22 16.62 -9.81 1.63
N SER A 23 16.11 -9.86 2.86
CA SER A 23 16.51 -8.97 3.95
C SER A 23 16.23 -9.62 5.31
N PRO A 24 17.17 -9.56 6.27
CA PRO A 24 16.90 -9.98 7.65
C PRO A 24 15.99 -9.01 8.40
N TYR A 25 15.69 -7.84 7.82
CA TYR A 25 14.88 -6.79 8.45
C TYR A 25 13.42 -6.78 7.96
N LEU A 26 13.05 -7.70 7.05
CA LEU A 26 11.67 -7.83 6.59
C LEU A 26 10.79 -8.36 7.74
N PRO A 27 9.76 -7.62 8.19
CA PRO A 27 8.91 -8.07 9.28
C PRO A 27 8.08 -9.29 8.87
N ILE A 28 8.12 -10.36 9.67
CA ILE A 28 7.44 -11.63 9.37
C ILE A 28 6.37 -11.93 10.40
N THR A 29 6.76 -12.01 11.68
CA THR A 29 5.85 -12.41 12.75
C THR A 29 4.88 -11.27 13.11
N PRO A 30 3.72 -11.57 13.71
CA PRO A 30 2.81 -10.54 14.20
C PRO A 30 3.49 -9.52 15.12
N SER A 31 4.40 -9.96 16.01
CA SER A 31 5.14 -9.04 16.88
C SER A 31 6.09 -8.13 16.10
N GLU A 32 6.83 -8.65 15.12
CA GLU A 32 7.69 -7.80 14.26
C GLU A 32 6.86 -6.81 13.44
N ILE A 33 5.67 -7.21 12.97
CA ILE A 33 4.74 -6.33 12.25
C ILE A 33 4.21 -5.24 13.17
N VAL A 34 3.87 -5.55 14.43
CA VAL A 34 3.49 -4.56 15.45
C VAL A 34 4.62 -3.55 15.66
N ASP A 35 5.85 -4.02 15.92
CA ASP A 35 7.00 -3.15 16.18
C ASP A 35 7.31 -2.26 14.96
N ALA A 36 7.22 -2.84 13.75
CA ALA A 36 7.41 -2.11 12.50
C ALA A 36 6.34 -1.02 12.27
N ALA A 37 5.07 -1.34 12.56
CA ALA A 37 3.96 -0.41 12.41
C ALA A 37 4.03 0.74 13.43
N VAL A 38 4.27 0.42 14.70
CA VAL A 38 4.39 1.41 15.78
C VAL A 38 5.60 2.31 15.54
N GLY A 39 6.77 1.73 15.24
CA GLY A 39 7.97 2.50 14.95
C GLY A 39 7.82 3.40 13.70
N ALA A 40 7.09 2.95 12.68
CA ALA A 40 6.77 3.79 11.52
C ALA A 40 5.84 4.95 11.90
N ALA A 41 4.83 4.71 12.74
CA ALA A 41 3.93 5.75 13.21
C ALA A 41 4.65 6.80 14.08
N GLU A 42 5.49 6.36 15.02
CA GLU A 42 6.33 7.25 15.85
C GLU A 42 7.29 8.10 15.00
N ALA A 43 7.82 7.53 13.91
CA ALA A 43 8.65 8.26 12.96
C ALA A 43 7.86 9.32 12.16
N GLY A 44 6.54 9.19 12.06
CA GLY A 44 5.64 10.18 11.44
C GLY A 44 4.69 9.64 10.37
N ALA A 45 4.55 8.32 10.21
CA ALA A 45 3.53 7.75 9.32
C ALA A 45 2.13 7.92 9.92
N SER A 46 1.21 8.49 9.14
CA SER A 46 -0.20 8.64 9.53
C SER A 46 -1.07 7.47 9.11
N VAL A 47 -0.64 6.71 8.09
CA VAL A 47 -1.32 5.50 7.61
C VAL A 47 -0.31 4.36 7.60
N ILE A 48 -0.72 3.18 8.09
CA ILE A 48 0.07 1.95 8.03
C ILE A 48 -0.65 0.95 7.13
N HIS A 49 -0.01 0.54 6.04
CA HIS A 49 -0.50 -0.48 5.13
C HIS A 49 0.01 -1.87 5.53
N LEU A 50 -0.91 -2.82 5.63
CA LEU A 50 -0.72 -4.07 6.36
C LEU A 50 -1.03 -5.30 5.51
N HIS A 51 -0.13 -6.27 5.63
CA HIS A 51 -0.25 -7.64 5.14
C HIS A 51 0.12 -8.59 6.27
N ALA A 52 -0.42 -9.81 6.25
CA ALA A 52 0.00 -10.89 7.12
C ALA A 52 0.97 -11.84 6.41
N ARG A 53 1.82 -12.47 7.21
CA ARG A 53 2.75 -13.53 6.80
C ARG A 53 2.65 -14.68 7.78
N ASP A 54 2.88 -15.88 7.27
CA ASP A 54 3.08 -17.07 8.07
C ASP A 54 4.26 -16.86 9.04
N PRO A 55 4.05 -16.97 10.37
CA PRO A 55 5.08 -16.62 11.35
C PRO A 55 6.32 -17.51 11.33
N GLU A 56 6.22 -18.73 10.79
CA GLU A 56 7.34 -19.68 10.75
C GLU A 56 8.19 -19.50 9.49
N THR A 57 7.56 -19.18 8.37
CA THR A 57 8.18 -19.22 7.04
C THR A 57 8.21 -17.89 6.31
N GLY A 58 7.48 -16.88 6.78
CA GLY A 58 7.34 -15.58 6.13
C GLY A 58 6.50 -15.59 4.84
N LYS A 59 5.84 -16.71 4.53
CA LYS A 59 4.98 -16.84 3.34
C LYS A 59 3.77 -15.91 3.45
N PRO A 60 3.39 -15.14 2.41
CA PRO A 60 2.18 -14.33 2.43
C PRO A 60 0.94 -15.18 2.69
N THR A 61 0.05 -14.70 3.57
CA THR A 61 -1.17 -15.41 3.97
C THR A 61 -2.35 -14.44 4.10
N PRO A 62 -3.58 -14.85 3.71
CA PRO A 62 -4.77 -14.05 3.92
C PRO A 62 -5.40 -14.27 5.32
N ASP A 63 -4.86 -15.19 6.13
CA ASP A 63 -5.51 -15.66 7.35
C ASP A 63 -5.94 -14.51 8.27
N PRO A 64 -7.25 -14.27 8.46
CA PRO A 64 -7.75 -13.18 9.27
C PRO A 64 -7.33 -13.29 10.74
N LYS A 65 -7.01 -14.49 11.24
CA LYS A 65 -6.54 -14.68 12.61
C LYS A 65 -5.19 -14.02 12.84
N LEU A 66 -4.29 -14.05 11.85
CA LEU A 66 -3.00 -13.39 11.95
C LEU A 66 -3.14 -11.87 11.93
N PHE A 67 -4.06 -11.34 11.12
CA PHE A 67 -4.43 -9.92 11.18
C PHE A 67 -4.96 -9.54 12.57
N MET A 68 -5.84 -10.37 13.14
CA MET A 68 -6.42 -10.13 14.47
C MET A 68 -5.42 -10.28 15.62
N ASP A 69 -4.27 -10.90 15.40
CA ASP A 69 -3.19 -10.91 16.40
C ASP A 69 -2.49 -9.54 16.47
N PHE A 70 -2.17 -8.91 15.34
CA PHE A 70 -1.44 -7.64 15.35
C PHE A 70 -2.32 -6.38 15.36
N LEU A 71 -3.52 -6.39 14.75
CA LEU A 71 -4.34 -5.18 14.60
C LEU A 71 -4.74 -4.52 15.94
N PRO A 72 -5.29 -5.25 16.94
CA PRO A 72 -5.60 -4.66 18.25
C PRO A 72 -4.35 -4.15 18.97
N ARG A 73 -3.22 -4.87 18.84
CA ARG A 73 -1.94 -4.51 19.47
C ARG A 73 -1.36 -3.21 18.89
N ILE A 74 -1.49 -2.99 17.58
CA ILE A 74 -1.08 -1.73 16.95
C ILE A 74 -2.01 -0.60 17.41
N LYS A 75 -3.34 -0.82 17.37
CA LYS A 75 -4.34 0.17 17.79
C LYS A 75 -4.15 0.66 19.23
N GLN A 76 -3.73 -0.22 20.13
CA GLN A 76 -3.44 0.13 21.54
C GLN A 76 -2.19 1.01 21.71
N GLN A 77 -1.28 1.02 20.73
CA GLN A 77 0.03 1.68 20.85
C GLN A 77 0.16 2.93 19.96
N THR A 78 -0.69 3.07 18.94
CA THR A 78 -0.67 4.22 18.04
C THR A 78 -2.07 4.56 17.52
N ASN A 79 -2.28 5.84 17.22
CA ASN A 79 -3.52 6.32 16.59
C ASN A 79 -3.46 6.31 15.05
N ALA A 80 -2.40 5.76 14.44
CA ALA A 80 -2.26 5.66 12.99
C ALA A 80 -3.46 4.95 12.33
N VAL A 81 -3.80 5.34 11.11
CA VAL A 81 -4.86 4.69 10.32
C VAL A 81 -4.35 3.33 9.84
N MET A 82 -5.10 2.27 10.13
CA MET A 82 -4.78 0.93 9.67
C MET A 82 -5.42 0.67 8.29
N ASN A 83 -4.57 0.50 7.28
CA ASN A 83 -4.95 0.19 5.90
C ASN A 83 -4.71 -1.30 5.62
N ILE A 84 -5.78 -2.06 5.41
CA ILE A 84 -5.69 -3.52 5.23
C ILE A 84 -5.72 -3.86 3.74
N SER A 85 -4.72 -4.62 3.29
CA SER A 85 -4.67 -5.05 1.89
C SER A 85 -5.84 -5.95 1.50
N THR A 86 -6.41 -5.71 0.32
CA THR A 86 -7.28 -6.68 -0.38
C THR A 86 -6.62 -7.25 -1.64
N GLY A 87 -5.32 -6.99 -1.83
CA GLY A 87 -4.55 -7.55 -2.96
C GLY A 87 -4.19 -9.02 -2.77
N GLY A 88 -3.70 -9.37 -1.57
CA GLY A 88 -3.24 -10.73 -1.25
C GLY A 88 -2.03 -11.20 -2.08
N GLY A 89 -1.86 -12.52 -2.20
CA GLY A 89 -0.84 -13.16 -3.03
C GLY A 89 -1.44 -13.74 -4.32
N LEU A 90 -0.60 -13.97 -5.33
CA LEU A 90 -1.00 -14.41 -6.69
C LEU A 90 -1.90 -15.65 -6.79
N LYS A 91 -1.97 -16.48 -5.75
CA LYS A 91 -2.77 -17.72 -5.73
C LYS A 91 -4.03 -17.62 -4.87
N MET A 92 -4.29 -16.46 -4.26
CA MET A 92 -5.46 -16.26 -3.40
C MET A 92 -6.69 -15.95 -4.25
N THR A 93 -7.79 -16.62 -3.94
CA THR A 93 -9.14 -16.29 -4.42
C THR A 93 -9.59 -14.92 -3.90
N LEU A 94 -10.65 -14.36 -4.49
CA LEU A 94 -11.21 -13.10 -3.98
C LEU A 94 -11.72 -13.26 -2.55
N ASP A 95 -12.39 -14.37 -2.22
CA ASP A 95 -12.94 -14.59 -0.87
C ASP A 95 -11.83 -14.56 0.18
N GLU A 96 -10.75 -15.32 -0.04
CA GLU A 96 -9.57 -15.33 0.84
C GLU A 96 -9.00 -13.91 1.01
N ARG A 97 -8.89 -13.14 -0.08
CA ARG A 97 -8.37 -11.76 -0.02
C ARG A 97 -9.24 -10.80 0.81
N LEU A 98 -10.52 -11.10 1.01
CA LEU A 98 -11.46 -10.25 1.74
C LEU A 98 -11.69 -10.69 3.19
N GLU A 99 -11.26 -11.88 3.59
CA GLU A 99 -11.50 -12.39 4.95
C GLU A 99 -11.00 -11.42 6.03
N ALA A 100 -9.78 -10.89 5.87
CA ALA A 100 -9.22 -9.91 6.80
C ALA A 100 -10.04 -8.61 6.86
N ALA A 101 -10.50 -8.11 5.71
CA ALA A 101 -11.32 -6.90 5.63
C ALA A 101 -12.72 -7.10 6.26
N HIS A 102 -13.34 -8.27 6.06
CA HIS A 102 -14.61 -8.61 6.69
C HIS A 102 -14.50 -8.71 8.21
N ALA A 103 -13.41 -9.30 8.69
CA ALA A 103 -13.16 -9.44 10.12
C ALA A 103 -12.85 -8.07 10.76
N ALA A 104 -11.97 -7.29 10.15
CA ALA A 104 -11.45 -6.05 10.73
C ALA A 104 -12.29 -4.82 10.46
N LYS A 105 -13.13 -4.82 9.42
CA LYS A 105 -13.98 -3.68 9.03
C LYS A 105 -13.21 -2.36 9.11
N PRO A 106 -12.03 -2.24 8.48
CA PRO A 106 -11.08 -1.17 8.77
C PRO A 106 -11.59 0.20 8.30
N GLU A 107 -10.90 1.26 8.72
CA GLU A 107 -11.12 2.60 8.19
C GLU A 107 -10.76 2.68 6.70
N LEU A 108 -9.66 2.02 6.32
CA LEU A 108 -9.08 2.05 4.97
C LEU A 108 -8.70 0.64 4.52
N CYS A 109 -8.92 0.36 3.24
CA CYS A 109 -8.43 -0.85 2.56
C CYS A 109 -7.72 -0.49 1.26
N SER A 110 -6.71 -1.27 0.86
CA SER A 110 -6.16 -1.16 -0.48
C SER A 110 -7.13 -1.80 -1.48
N LEU A 111 -7.29 -1.21 -2.67
CA LEU A 111 -8.14 -1.73 -3.74
C LEU A 111 -7.42 -1.61 -5.08
N ASN A 112 -7.00 -2.75 -5.63
CA ASN A 112 -6.35 -2.83 -6.92
C ASN A 112 -7.34 -2.56 -8.05
N MET A 113 -7.07 -1.54 -8.86
CA MET A 113 -8.02 -1.00 -9.85
C MET A 113 -7.95 -1.65 -11.24
N GLY A 114 -7.38 -2.86 -11.34
CA GLY A 114 -7.35 -3.60 -12.60
C GLY A 114 -6.63 -4.93 -12.53
N SER A 115 -6.92 -5.77 -13.52
CA SER A 115 -6.20 -7.03 -13.71
C SER A 115 -4.93 -6.79 -14.52
N MET A 116 -3.81 -7.36 -14.07
CA MET A 116 -2.52 -7.11 -14.72
C MET A 116 -1.55 -8.27 -14.51
N ASN A 117 -0.56 -8.36 -15.39
CA ASN A 117 0.65 -9.12 -15.07
C ASN A 117 1.32 -8.46 -13.86
N PHE A 118 1.82 -9.27 -12.94
CA PHE A 118 2.59 -8.80 -11.79
C PHE A 118 3.78 -9.72 -11.60
N ALA A 119 4.91 -9.37 -12.21
CA ALA A 119 5.99 -10.30 -12.46
C ALA A 119 7.21 -10.05 -11.57
N LEU A 120 7.49 -10.99 -10.66
CA LEU A 120 8.62 -10.98 -9.73
C LEU A 120 9.71 -12.00 -10.08
N HIS A 121 9.47 -12.87 -11.07
CA HIS A 121 10.38 -13.96 -11.44
C HIS A 121 11.78 -13.50 -11.83
N HIS A 122 11.94 -12.27 -12.29
CA HIS A 122 13.23 -11.65 -12.61
C HIS A 122 14.10 -11.37 -11.37
N ILE A 123 13.54 -11.47 -10.16
CA ILE A 123 14.25 -11.32 -8.89
C ILE A 123 14.93 -12.64 -8.49
N ALA A 124 14.29 -13.79 -8.73
CA ALA A 124 14.79 -15.10 -8.30
C ALA A 124 16.25 -15.39 -8.73
N PRO A 125 16.70 -15.11 -9.97
CA PRO A 125 18.08 -15.34 -10.38
C PRO A 125 19.14 -14.52 -9.62
N LYS A 126 18.75 -13.53 -8.81
CA LYS A 126 19.67 -12.70 -8.01
C LYS A 126 20.09 -13.38 -6.70
N TYR A 127 19.48 -14.51 -6.35
CA TYR A 127 19.71 -15.24 -5.11
C TYR A 127 20.01 -16.72 -5.40
N THR A 128 21.06 -17.25 -4.78
CA THR A 128 21.47 -18.66 -4.89
C THR A 128 20.97 -19.49 -3.71
N ASP A 129 20.99 -18.90 -2.51
CA ASP A 129 20.68 -19.56 -1.25
C ASP A 129 19.36 -19.02 -0.70
N TRP A 130 18.40 -19.93 -0.47
CA TRP A 130 17.05 -19.59 -0.01
C TRP A 130 16.84 -20.12 1.41
N LYS A 131 16.22 -19.31 2.28
CA LYS A 131 15.88 -19.70 3.66
C LYS A 131 14.73 -20.70 3.70
N HIS A 132 13.75 -20.57 2.80
CA HIS A 132 12.60 -21.45 2.74
C HIS A 132 12.29 -21.90 1.30
N ASP A 133 11.86 -23.17 1.16
CA ASP A 133 11.61 -23.81 -0.14
C ASP A 133 10.54 -23.12 -0.98
N TRP A 134 9.62 -22.39 -0.35
CA TRP A 134 8.52 -21.71 -1.05
C TRP A 134 8.98 -20.46 -1.81
N GLU A 135 10.06 -19.81 -1.39
CA GLU A 135 10.41 -18.45 -1.83
C GLU A 135 10.73 -18.40 -3.33
N LYS A 136 11.62 -19.29 -3.80
CA LYS A 136 12.03 -19.33 -5.20
C LYS A 136 10.84 -19.65 -6.12
N GLY A 137 10.09 -20.71 -5.78
CA GLY A 137 8.93 -21.13 -6.56
C GLY A 137 7.84 -20.06 -6.61
N TYR A 138 7.62 -19.35 -5.50
CA TYR A 138 6.69 -18.22 -5.43
C TYR A 138 7.05 -17.11 -6.42
N LEU A 139 8.33 -16.71 -6.47
CA LEU A 139 8.80 -15.70 -7.42
C LEU A 139 8.72 -16.19 -8.86
N GLU A 140 9.16 -17.42 -9.15
CA GLU A 140 9.16 -17.99 -10.50
C GLU A 140 7.75 -18.17 -11.06
N ASP A 141 6.79 -18.57 -10.22
CA ASP A 141 5.39 -18.76 -10.60
C ASP A 141 4.71 -17.46 -11.05
N THR A 142 5.21 -16.29 -10.62
CA THR A 142 4.69 -14.98 -11.07
C THR A 142 4.81 -14.77 -12.58
N LYS A 143 5.67 -15.53 -13.28
CA LYS A 143 5.76 -15.52 -14.74
C LYS A 143 4.48 -15.99 -15.43
N LYS A 144 3.65 -16.77 -14.73
CA LYS A 144 2.44 -17.42 -15.25
C LYS A 144 1.14 -16.80 -14.70
N GLY A 145 1.25 -15.93 -13.69
CA GLY A 145 0.12 -15.41 -12.93
C GLY A 145 -0.37 -14.06 -13.40
N ILE A 146 -1.65 -13.80 -13.15
CA ILE A 146 -2.29 -12.50 -13.28
C ILE A 146 -2.79 -12.12 -11.88
N VAL A 147 -2.53 -10.89 -11.45
CA VAL A 147 -3.24 -10.34 -10.29
C VAL A 147 -4.63 -9.93 -10.79
N SER A 148 -5.63 -10.72 -10.44
CA SER A 148 -7.01 -10.55 -10.94
C SER A 148 -7.78 -9.50 -10.13
N ASN A 149 -8.26 -8.48 -10.82
CA ASN A 149 -9.28 -7.53 -10.35
C ASN A 149 -10.16 -7.16 -11.54
N THR A 150 -11.13 -8.01 -11.85
CA THR A 150 -12.13 -7.72 -12.89
C THR A 150 -13.09 -6.63 -12.39
N PHE A 151 -13.88 -6.04 -13.27
CA PHE A 151 -14.91 -5.07 -12.86
C PHE A 151 -15.89 -5.66 -11.84
N GLU A 152 -16.29 -6.93 -12.00
CA GLU A 152 -17.17 -7.62 -11.04
C GLU A 152 -16.48 -7.78 -9.67
N GLN A 153 -15.21 -8.17 -9.65
CA GLN A 153 -14.45 -8.30 -8.40
C GLN A 153 -14.31 -6.95 -7.69
N ILE A 154 -13.99 -5.88 -8.43
CA ILE A 154 -13.85 -4.53 -7.87
C ILE A 154 -15.21 -4.04 -7.33
N GLU A 155 -16.29 -4.20 -8.09
CA GLU A 155 -17.65 -3.85 -7.66
C GLU A 155 -18.05 -4.58 -6.38
N ARG A 156 -17.75 -5.88 -6.32
CA ARG A 156 -18.00 -6.70 -5.13
C ARG A 156 -17.25 -6.16 -3.90
N ILE A 157 -15.98 -5.80 -4.02
CA ILE A 157 -15.22 -5.20 -2.90
C ILE A 157 -15.83 -3.86 -2.48
N ILE A 158 -16.20 -3.00 -3.44
CA ILE A 158 -16.82 -1.70 -3.15
C ILE A 158 -18.11 -1.87 -2.34
N VAL A 159 -18.94 -2.86 -2.69
CA VAL A 159 -20.21 -3.13 -2.00
C VAL A 159 -19.98 -3.82 -0.66
N GLU A 160 -19.31 -4.96 -0.67
CA GLU A 160 -19.20 -5.85 0.50
C GLU A 160 -18.30 -5.32 1.61
N VAL A 161 -17.31 -4.48 1.27
CA VAL A 161 -16.40 -3.88 2.25
C VAL A 161 -16.72 -2.39 2.40
N GLY A 162 -16.75 -1.65 1.29
CA GLY A 162 -16.88 -0.20 1.31
C GLY A 162 -18.25 0.26 1.83
N GLN A 163 -19.31 -0.11 1.11
CA GLN A 163 -20.67 0.32 1.44
C GLN A 163 -21.20 -0.38 2.70
N ALA A 164 -20.88 -1.66 2.90
CA ALA A 164 -21.36 -2.42 4.06
C ALA A 164 -20.74 -1.96 5.39
N TYR A 165 -19.48 -1.53 5.42
CA TYR A 165 -18.76 -1.21 6.66
C TYR A 165 -18.33 0.26 6.79
N GLY A 166 -18.61 1.10 5.78
CA GLY A 166 -18.11 2.47 5.72
C GLY A 166 -16.60 2.56 5.50
N THR A 167 -15.96 1.48 5.02
CA THR A 167 -14.53 1.45 4.72
C THR A 167 -14.24 2.30 3.48
N LYS A 168 -13.24 3.17 3.56
CA LYS A 168 -12.71 3.90 2.39
C LYS A 168 -11.62 3.07 1.71
N PHE A 169 -11.21 3.48 0.52
CA PHE A 169 -10.20 2.77 -0.25
C PHE A 169 -8.98 3.63 -0.59
N GLU A 170 -7.80 3.03 -0.45
CA GLU A 170 -6.60 3.41 -1.20
C GLU A 170 -6.67 2.72 -2.57
N PHE A 171 -6.97 3.48 -3.61
CA PHE A 171 -7.14 2.96 -4.97
C PHE A 171 -5.77 2.77 -5.64
N GLU A 172 -5.30 1.53 -5.68
CA GLU A 172 -4.00 1.12 -6.22
C GLU A 172 -4.05 1.09 -7.76
N CYS A 173 -3.48 2.13 -8.37
CA CYS A 173 -3.45 2.35 -9.81
C CYS A 173 -2.03 2.15 -10.35
N TYR A 174 -1.80 1.03 -11.02
CA TYR A 174 -0.50 0.64 -11.56
C TYR A 174 -0.28 1.10 -13.00
N ASP A 175 -1.34 1.61 -13.65
CA ASP A 175 -1.29 2.07 -15.02
C ASP A 175 -2.44 3.07 -15.28
N VAL A 176 -2.36 3.80 -16.40
CA VAL A 176 -3.34 4.79 -16.84
C VAL A 176 -4.74 4.18 -16.95
N SER A 177 -4.84 2.95 -17.43
CA SER A 177 -6.11 2.23 -17.57
C SER A 177 -6.84 2.06 -16.23
N HIS A 178 -6.11 1.89 -15.13
CA HIS A 178 -6.68 1.75 -13.79
C HIS A 178 -7.36 3.04 -13.30
N LEU A 179 -6.88 4.21 -13.73
CA LEU A 179 -7.56 5.48 -13.47
C LEU A 179 -8.90 5.55 -14.21
N TYR A 180 -8.98 5.03 -15.44
CA TYR A 180 -10.24 4.96 -16.18
C TYR A 180 -11.20 3.94 -15.56
N THR A 181 -10.69 2.82 -15.04
CA THR A 181 -11.51 1.88 -14.23
C THR A 181 -12.09 2.58 -13.01
N LEU A 182 -11.30 3.38 -12.30
CA LEU A 182 -11.79 4.17 -11.16
C LEU A 182 -12.84 5.21 -11.57
N ALA A 183 -12.63 5.91 -12.67
CA ALA A 183 -13.61 6.86 -13.22
C ALA A 183 -14.95 6.18 -13.53
N HIS A 184 -14.94 4.98 -14.12
CA HIS A 184 -16.16 4.21 -14.37
C HIS A 184 -16.99 3.97 -13.09
N PHE A 185 -16.34 3.58 -11.98
CA PHE A 185 -17.03 3.36 -10.70
C PHE A 185 -17.48 4.66 -10.02
N LEU A 186 -16.75 5.76 -10.21
CA LEU A 186 -17.16 7.10 -9.76
C LEU A 186 -18.37 7.61 -10.54
N ASP A 187 -18.38 7.46 -11.87
CA ASP A 187 -19.46 7.89 -12.75
C ASP A 187 -20.76 7.14 -12.44
N ARG A 188 -20.65 5.84 -12.13
CA ARG A 188 -21.75 5.00 -11.64
C ARG A 188 -22.21 5.31 -10.21
N LYS A 189 -21.58 6.26 -9.52
CA LYS A 189 -21.90 6.66 -8.13
C LYS A 189 -21.79 5.54 -7.11
N LEU A 190 -20.95 4.53 -7.38
CA LEU A 190 -20.63 3.49 -6.39
C LEU A 190 -19.59 3.97 -5.37
N LEU A 191 -18.82 4.99 -5.73
CA LEU A 191 -17.79 5.61 -4.90
C LEU A 191 -18.17 7.04 -4.54
N LYS A 192 -17.73 7.49 -3.36
CA LYS A 192 -17.90 8.86 -2.87
C LYS A 192 -16.54 9.52 -2.68
N PRO A 193 -16.31 10.73 -3.22
CA PRO A 193 -15.14 11.54 -2.90
C PRO A 193 -14.98 11.78 -1.38
N PRO A 194 -13.76 12.08 -0.89
CA PRO A 194 -12.51 12.15 -1.65
C PRO A 194 -11.97 10.77 -2.02
N LEU A 195 -11.45 10.63 -3.26
CA LEU A 195 -10.79 9.42 -3.74
C LEU A 195 -9.31 9.44 -3.35
N PHE A 196 -8.83 8.46 -2.58
CA PHE A 196 -7.41 8.34 -2.27
C PHE A 196 -6.70 7.50 -3.33
N VAL A 197 -6.16 8.16 -4.35
CA VAL A 197 -5.55 7.51 -5.52
C VAL A 197 -4.06 7.27 -5.26
N GLN A 198 -3.66 6.01 -5.17
CA GLN A 198 -2.28 5.59 -5.02
C GLN A 198 -1.72 5.15 -6.37
N THR A 199 -0.89 5.99 -6.99
CA THR A 199 -0.22 5.61 -8.24
C THR A 199 1.07 4.85 -7.94
N ILE A 200 1.21 3.68 -8.56
CA ILE A 200 2.28 2.72 -8.28
C ILE A 200 3.20 2.58 -9.49
N PHE A 201 4.49 2.86 -9.30
CA PHE A 201 5.48 2.93 -10.37
C PHE A 201 6.56 1.85 -10.27
N GLY A 202 6.98 1.30 -11.40
CA GLY A 202 8.20 0.49 -11.52
C GLY A 202 8.06 -1.01 -11.22
N LEU A 203 6.82 -1.53 -11.20
CA LEU A 203 6.58 -2.97 -11.11
C LEU A 203 6.40 -3.57 -12.50
N LEU A 204 7.09 -4.69 -12.76
CA LEU A 204 7.04 -5.34 -14.07
C LEU A 204 5.63 -5.87 -14.36
N GLY A 205 4.98 -5.27 -15.36
CA GLY A 205 3.59 -5.54 -15.75
C GLY A 205 2.66 -4.33 -15.54
N GLY A 206 3.11 -3.30 -14.82
CA GLY A 206 2.48 -1.98 -14.77
C GLY A 206 3.34 -0.91 -15.46
N ILE A 207 3.03 0.36 -15.17
CA ILE A 207 3.73 1.52 -15.70
C ILE A 207 5.17 1.65 -15.15
N GLY A 208 6.04 2.30 -15.92
CA GLY A 208 7.44 2.52 -15.57
C GLY A 208 7.64 3.43 -14.37
N ALA A 209 8.90 3.62 -13.99
CA ALA A 209 9.29 4.53 -12.90
C ALA A 209 9.98 5.80 -13.43
N ASP A 210 9.63 6.19 -14.65
CA ASP A 210 10.12 7.41 -15.29
C ASP A 210 9.27 8.62 -14.84
N PRO A 211 9.86 9.82 -14.67
CA PRO A 211 9.13 11.04 -14.34
C PRO A 211 7.92 11.34 -15.25
N GLU A 212 8.05 11.03 -16.54
CA GLU A 212 7.04 11.22 -17.57
C GLU A 212 5.78 10.39 -17.29
N ASP A 213 5.95 9.15 -16.87
CA ASP A 213 4.87 8.25 -16.49
C ASP A 213 4.09 8.81 -15.30
N MET A 214 4.80 9.29 -14.28
CA MET A 214 4.20 9.94 -13.12
C MET A 214 3.40 11.19 -13.52
N MET A 215 4.00 12.06 -14.33
CA MET A 215 3.32 13.27 -14.81
C MET A 215 2.08 12.93 -15.64
N HIS A 216 2.14 11.86 -16.44
CA HIS A 216 1.02 11.41 -17.25
C HIS A 216 -0.12 10.82 -16.41
N MET A 217 0.19 10.00 -15.39
CA MET A 217 -0.80 9.49 -14.45
C MET A 217 -1.46 10.61 -13.66
N ARG A 218 -0.69 11.57 -13.13
CA ARG A 218 -1.23 12.76 -12.45
C ARG A 218 -2.16 13.55 -13.36
N ARG A 219 -1.73 13.86 -14.59
CA ARG A 219 -2.54 14.62 -15.56
C ARG A 219 -3.85 13.90 -15.90
N THR A 220 -3.79 12.58 -16.01
CA THR A 220 -5.00 11.77 -16.27
C THR A 220 -5.95 11.78 -15.08
N ALA A 221 -5.44 11.60 -13.86
CA ALA A 221 -6.24 11.68 -12.64
C ALA A 221 -6.89 13.06 -12.46
N GLU A 222 -6.14 14.15 -12.69
CA GLU A 222 -6.66 15.52 -12.65
C GLU A 222 -7.81 15.74 -13.63
N ARG A 223 -7.67 15.24 -14.86
CA ARG A 223 -8.72 15.36 -15.88
C ARG A 223 -9.96 14.52 -15.55
N LEU A 224 -9.79 13.35 -14.93
CA LEU A 224 -10.90 12.44 -14.61
C LEU A 224 -11.62 12.81 -13.31
N PHE A 225 -10.90 13.31 -12.31
CA PHE A 225 -11.42 13.47 -10.96
C PHE A 225 -11.42 14.94 -10.48
N GLY A 226 -10.73 15.86 -11.15
CA GLY A 226 -10.66 17.26 -10.73
C GLY A 226 -10.22 17.39 -9.27
N ASP A 227 -11.03 18.04 -8.44
CA ASP A 227 -10.76 18.24 -7.01
C ASP A 227 -11.32 17.14 -6.10
N ASP A 228 -11.87 16.06 -6.67
CA ASP A 228 -12.48 14.96 -5.91
C ASP A 228 -11.47 13.92 -5.43
N TYR A 229 -10.16 14.10 -5.71
CA TYR A 229 -9.15 13.12 -5.34
C TYR A 229 -7.96 13.71 -4.58
N LEU A 230 -7.39 12.87 -3.71
CA LEU A 230 -6.11 13.02 -3.05
C LEU A 230 -5.15 12.03 -3.71
N TRP A 231 -3.98 12.51 -4.12
CA TRP A 231 -2.99 11.71 -4.82
C TRP A 231 -1.92 11.21 -3.85
N SER A 232 -1.49 9.96 -3.96
CA SER A 232 -0.37 9.36 -3.25
C SER A 232 0.55 8.63 -4.22
N ILE A 233 1.84 8.59 -3.89
CA ILE A 233 2.89 8.03 -4.74
C ILE A 233 3.58 6.86 -4.03
N LEU A 234 3.65 5.73 -4.73
CA LEU A 234 4.53 4.60 -4.43
C LEU A 234 5.45 4.35 -5.62
N ALA A 235 6.73 4.06 -5.35
CA ALA A 235 7.65 3.60 -6.38
C ALA A 235 8.54 2.47 -5.89
N ALA A 236 8.69 1.43 -6.73
CA ALA A 236 9.39 0.21 -6.36
C ALA A 236 10.90 0.42 -6.17
N GLY A 237 11.44 -0.17 -5.09
CA GLY A 237 12.87 -0.28 -4.81
C GLY A 237 13.60 1.06 -4.83
N LYS A 238 14.66 1.15 -5.65
CA LYS A 238 15.55 2.33 -5.72
C LYS A 238 14.83 3.63 -6.14
N HIS A 239 13.63 3.54 -6.70
CA HIS A 239 12.86 4.69 -7.18
C HIS A 239 12.06 5.38 -6.06
N GLN A 240 11.81 4.69 -4.93
CA GLN A 240 10.95 5.13 -3.83
C GLN A 240 11.19 6.60 -3.42
N MET A 241 12.41 6.93 -2.99
CA MET A 241 12.69 8.28 -2.46
C MET A 241 12.58 9.37 -3.52
N ASN A 242 13.03 9.10 -4.76
CA ASN A 242 13.04 10.10 -5.82
C ASN A 242 11.61 10.44 -6.27
N LEU A 243 10.80 9.42 -6.56
CA LEU A 243 9.43 9.61 -7.03
C LEU A 243 8.52 10.13 -5.91
N CYS A 244 8.67 9.66 -4.66
CA CYS A 244 7.91 10.25 -3.54
C CYS A 244 8.24 11.73 -3.35
N THR A 245 9.52 12.13 -3.48
CA THR A 245 9.92 13.55 -3.39
C THR A 245 9.29 14.38 -4.53
N MET A 246 9.33 13.88 -5.76
CA MET A 246 8.69 14.56 -6.91
C MET A 246 7.18 14.69 -6.73
N GLY A 247 6.53 13.62 -6.28
CA GLY A 247 5.11 13.60 -5.94
C GLY A 247 4.75 14.66 -4.89
N ALA A 248 5.54 14.76 -3.82
CA ALA A 248 5.35 15.75 -2.77
C ALA A 248 5.51 17.19 -3.26
N ILE A 249 6.52 17.48 -4.09
CA ILE A 249 6.69 18.80 -4.74
C ILE A 249 5.44 19.19 -5.55
N MET A 250 4.77 18.20 -6.13
CA MET A 250 3.55 18.37 -6.90
C MET A 250 2.26 18.43 -6.06
N GLY A 251 2.37 18.42 -4.73
CA GLY A 251 1.25 18.45 -3.79
C GLY A 251 0.63 17.09 -3.48
N GLY A 252 1.32 15.99 -3.81
CA GLY A 252 0.89 14.63 -3.51
C GLY A 252 1.33 14.15 -2.11
N ASN A 253 0.71 13.06 -1.69
CA ASN A 253 1.06 12.25 -0.53
C ASN A 253 2.13 11.21 -0.90
N VAL A 254 2.72 10.55 0.08
CA VAL A 254 3.84 9.63 -0.16
C VAL A 254 3.63 8.29 0.54
N ARG A 255 4.06 7.21 -0.12
CA ARG A 255 4.14 5.87 0.45
C ARG A 255 5.57 5.36 0.43
N VAL A 256 6.01 4.86 1.58
CA VAL A 256 7.33 4.24 1.78
C VAL A 256 7.15 2.94 2.58
N GLY A 257 8.23 2.20 2.81
CA GLY A 257 8.21 1.00 3.63
C GLY A 257 8.93 -0.18 2.96
N LEU A 258 9.21 -1.20 3.78
CA LEU A 258 9.92 -2.41 3.40
C LEU A 258 9.13 -3.29 2.42
N GLU A 259 7.82 -3.11 2.34
CA GLU A 259 7.00 -3.68 1.26
C GLU A 259 7.48 -3.22 -0.12
N ASP A 260 7.77 -1.93 -0.26
CA ASP A 260 8.00 -1.30 -1.55
C ASP A 260 9.49 -1.24 -1.90
N SER A 261 10.36 -1.11 -0.88
CA SER A 261 11.81 -1.10 -1.03
C SER A 261 12.51 -1.68 0.19
N LEU A 262 13.42 -2.63 -0.01
CA LEU A 262 14.28 -3.14 1.08
C LEU A 262 15.45 -2.20 1.43
N TYR A 263 15.60 -1.07 0.74
CA TYR A 263 16.78 -0.22 0.81
C TYR A 263 16.44 1.19 1.31
N VAL A 264 17.22 1.68 2.28
CA VAL A 264 17.16 3.10 2.70
C VAL A 264 17.98 4.00 1.76
N GLY A 265 18.93 3.42 1.03
CA GLY A 265 19.79 4.11 0.08
C GLY A 265 20.55 3.15 -0.82
N LYS A 266 21.36 3.67 -1.74
CA LYS A 266 22.10 2.85 -2.71
C LYS A 266 22.99 1.83 -1.99
N GLY A 267 22.67 0.54 -2.16
CA GLY A 267 23.43 -0.57 -1.57
C GLY A 267 23.27 -0.75 -0.06
N ALA A 268 22.40 0.03 0.59
CA ALA A 268 22.19 -0.05 2.04
C ALA A 268 20.77 -0.52 2.34
N LEU A 269 20.64 -1.72 2.92
CA LEU A 269 19.36 -2.24 3.41
C LEU A 269 18.81 -1.31 4.50
N ALA A 270 17.51 -1.04 4.45
CA ALA A 270 16.81 -0.38 5.53
C ALA A 270 16.68 -1.36 6.70
N LYS A 271 17.06 -0.93 7.90
CA LYS A 271 17.00 -1.76 9.11
C LYS A 271 15.62 -1.77 9.74
N SER A 272 14.77 -0.80 9.38
CA SER A 272 13.39 -0.72 9.82
C SER A 272 12.57 0.13 8.85
N ASN A 273 11.25 -0.01 8.93
CA ASN A 273 10.31 0.90 8.26
C ASN A 273 10.48 2.36 8.73
N ALA A 274 10.77 2.55 10.02
CA ALA A 274 10.99 3.87 10.62
C ALA A 274 12.15 4.64 9.96
N GLU A 275 13.23 3.97 9.51
CA GLU A 275 14.32 4.64 8.79
C GLU A 275 13.85 5.30 7.49
N GLN A 276 12.95 4.63 6.75
CA GLN A 276 12.41 5.17 5.50
C GLN A 276 11.42 6.30 5.77
N VAL A 277 10.56 6.16 6.77
CA VAL A 277 9.64 7.23 7.21
C VAL A 277 10.42 8.46 7.66
N ALA A 278 11.44 8.30 8.51
CA ALA A 278 12.27 9.39 8.98
C ALA A 278 13.03 10.08 7.82
N LYS A 279 13.47 9.31 6.83
CA LYS A 279 14.13 9.85 5.63
C LYS A 279 13.18 10.71 4.79
N ILE A 280 11.99 10.22 4.46
CA ILE A 280 11.04 11.01 3.66
C ILE A 280 10.51 12.20 4.46
N LYS A 281 10.22 12.05 5.76
CA LYS A 281 9.83 13.15 6.65
C LYS A 281 10.87 14.28 6.66
N ARG A 282 12.16 13.95 6.75
CA ARG A 282 13.23 14.96 6.66
C ARG A 282 13.19 15.70 5.33
N ILE A 283 13.10 14.98 4.20
CA ILE A 283 13.03 15.60 2.87
C ILE A 283 11.83 16.56 2.77
N LEU A 284 10.65 16.14 3.26
CA LEU A 284 9.46 16.99 3.29
C LEU A 284 9.67 18.24 4.14
N GLY A 285 10.32 18.10 5.30
CA GLY A 285 10.71 19.23 6.16
C GLY A 285 11.64 20.22 5.46
N GLU A 286 12.66 19.74 4.74
CA GLU A 286 13.56 20.59 3.94
C GLU A 286 12.82 21.33 2.81
N LEU A 287 11.73 20.75 2.30
CA LEU A 287 10.83 21.37 1.32
C LEU A 287 9.79 22.31 1.95
N SER A 288 9.83 22.53 3.27
CA SER A 288 8.84 23.31 4.03
C SER A 288 7.41 22.76 3.92
N LEU A 289 7.27 21.44 3.74
CA LEU A 289 5.99 20.74 3.74
C LEU A 289 5.72 20.16 5.14
N GLU A 290 4.50 20.33 5.63
CA GLU A 290 4.08 19.73 6.89
C GLU A 290 3.51 18.33 6.67
N ILE A 291 3.75 17.41 7.61
CA ILE A 291 3.18 16.06 7.58
C ILE A 291 1.84 16.03 8.31
N ALA A 292 0.92 15.18 7.84
CA ALA A 292 -0.36 14.97 8.50
C ALA A 292 -0.20 14.00 9.68
N THR A 293 -0.75 14.37 10.83
CA THR A 293 -1.03 13.44 11.94
C THR A 293 -2.09 12.41 11.51
N PRO A 294 -2.25 11.29 12.24
CA PRO A 294 -3.32 10.34 11.94
C PRO A 294 -4.72 10.94 11.94
N GLU A 295 -5.00 11.89 12.84
CA GLU A 295 -6.30 12.55 12.90
C GLU A 295 -6.54 13.45 11.67
N GLU A 296 -5.52 14.19 11.26
CA GLU A 296 -5.59 14.99 10.02
C GLU A 296 -5.73 14.10 8.78
N ALA A 297 -5.07 12.95 8.75
CA ALA A 297 -5.25 11.98 7.68
C ALA A 297 -6.69 11.45 7.63
N ARG A 298 -7.31 11.14 8.78
CA ARG A 298 -8.74 10.77 8.85
C ARG A 298 -9.64 11.86 8.28
N GLN A 299 -9.41 13.11 8.65
CA GLN A 299 -10.19 14.25 8.16
C GLN A 299 -10.01 14.47 6.65
N LEU A 300 -8.78 14.37 6.15
CA LEU A 300 -8.47 14.54 4.72
C LEU A 300 -9.16 13.46 3.88
N LEU A 301 -9.12 12.21 4.36
CA LEU A 301 -9.60 11.01 3.68
C LEU A 301 -11.07 10.65 3.99
N ASP A 302 -11.74 11.44 4.83
CA ASP A 302 -13.13 11.20 5.26
C ASP A 302 -13.33 9.80 5.87
N LEU A 303 -12.43 9.41 6.78
CA LEU A 303 -12.47 8.11 7.44
C LEU A 303 -13.44 8.09 8.62
N LYS A 304 -14.06 6.93 8.84
CA LYS A 304 -15.05 6.70 9.92
C LYS A 304 -14.49 6.75 11.35
N GLY A 305 -13.16 6.76 11.52
CA GLY A 305 -12.51 6.80 12.81
C GLY A 305 -12.18 5.42 13.38
N GLY A 306 -11.11 5.37 14.18
CA GLY A 306 -10.59 4.13 14.75
C GLY A 306 -11.50 3.44 15.76
N ASN A 307 -12.56 4.09 16.23
CA ASN A 307 -13.55 3.50 17.13
C ASN A 307 -14.61 2.67 16.39
N GLU A 308 -14.71 2.78 15.06
CA GLU A 308 -15.71 2.09 14.23
C GLU A 308 -15.13 0.89 13.46
N VAL A 309 -14.03 0.32 13.94
CA VAL A 309 -13.36 -0.87 13.36
C VAL A 309 -13.64 -2.13 14.20
N GLY A 310 -13.45 -3.31 13.61
CA GLY A 310 -13.73 -4.61 14.22
C GLY A 310 -12.62 -5.18 15.12
N PHE A 311 -11.67 -4.34 15.58
CA PHE A 311 -10.52 -4.72 16.40
C PHE A 311 -10.12 -3.63 17.40
#